data_AF-A0A5U3EQ79-F1
#
_entry.id   AF-A0A5U3EQ79-F1
#
_cell.length_a   1.000
_cell.length_b   1.000
_cell.length_c   1.000
_cell.angle_alpha   90.00
_cell.angle_beta   90.00
_cell.angle_gamma   90.00
#
_symmetry.space_group_name_H-M   'P 1'
#
loop_
_entity.id
_entity.type
_entity.pdbx_description
1 polymer ?
#
loop_
_entity_poly.entity_id
_entity_poly.type
_entity_poly.pdbx_seq_one_letter_code
_entity_poly.pdbx_strand_id
1 'polypeptide(L)'
;MTIDKQALRKAAEKADSGEWNYEEFNRMDLPGGAHININGRDAIYCLKKPVGGVEQSRAVTAFIAAFNPKVALALLDEVESAEHTAAVDHEAACSLVEENEELKRRITEMESKNSNLRTIAHEQNELAIRANLDSINDAVEMDSLHKRIAELEAREVTLPAEKFCPSEYAGSQYWEETEVWNKAISACAVAVRAAGIKVKES
;
A
#
# COMPACT_ATOMS: atom_id res chain seq x y z
N MET A 1 8.91 5.72 -47.73
CA MET A 1 9.37 4.75 -48.72
C MET A 1 9.65 3.46 -47.97
N THR A 2 8.93 2.37 -48.27
CA THR A 2 9.17 1.08 -47.60
C THR A 2 10.18 0.31 -48.43
N ILE A 3 11.33 -0.02 -47.85
CA ILE A 3 12.35 -0.83 -48.52
C ILE A 3 11.91 -2.29 -48.43
N ASP A 4 11.80 -2.96 -49.57
CA ASP A 4 11.55 -4.40 -49.61
C ASP A 4 12.87 -5.16 -49.33
N LYS A 5 13.11 -5.46 -48.06
CA LYS A 5 14.31 -6.17 -47.60
C LYS A 5 14.43 -7.57 -48.20
N GLN A 6 13.30 -8.25 -48.41
CA GLN A 6 13.28 -9.59 -48.98
C GLN A 6 13.66 -9.59 -50.46
N ALA A 7 13.20 -8.59 -51.22
CA ALA A 7 13.63 -8.39 -52.59
C ALA A 7 15.13 -8.06 -52.68
N LEU A 8 15.65 -7.22 -51.77
CA LEU A 8 17.07 -6.90 -51.71
C LEU A 8 17.93 -8.13 -51.38
N ARG A 9 17.51 -8.93 -50.39
CA ARG A 9 18.20 -10.17 -50.03
C ARG A 9 18.29 -11.14 -51.21
N LYS A 10 17.17 -11.39 -51.90
CA LYS A 10 17.15 -12.24 -53.11
C LYS A 10 18.05 -11.71 -54.22
N ALA A 11 18.10 -10.39 -54.41
CA ALA A 11 18.96 -9.77 -55.40
C ALA A 11 20.45 -9.94 -55.04
N ALA A 12 20.81 -9.75 -53.77
CA ALA A 12 22.17 -9.95 -53.28
C ALA A 12 22.60 -11.42 -53.34
N GLU A 13 21.78 -12.36 -52.86
CA GLU A 13 22.06 -13.82 -52.96
C GLU A 13 22.30 -14.26 -54.41
N LYS A 14 21.53 -13.72 -55.37
CA LYS A 14 21.71 -14.03 -56.79
C LYS A 14 22.98 -13.43 -57.38
N ALA A 15 23.43 -12.28 -56.87
CA ALA A 15 24.62 -11.59 -57.31
C ALA A 15 25.91 -12.09 -56.62
N ASP A 16 25.80 -12.76 -55.47
CA ASP A 16 26.94 -13.32 -54.76
C ASP A 16 27.54 -14.49 -55.55
N SER A 17 28.66 -14.23 -56.22
CA SER A 17 29.30 -15.18 -57.14
C SER A 17 30.82 -15.25 -56.94
N GLY A 18 31.34 -14.75 -55.80
CA GLY A 18 32.77 -14.77 -55.50
C GLY A 18 33.29 -13.52 -54.79
N GLU A 19 34.62 -13.35 -54.80
CA GLU A 19 35.27 -12.14 -54.30
C GLU A 19 35.20 -11.03 -55.36
N TRP A 20 34.66 -9.88 -54.95
CA TRP A 20 34.51 -8.69 -55.78
C TRP A 20 35.71 -7.77 -55.57
N ASN A 21 36.42 -7.45 -56.65
CA ASN A 21 37.61 -6.59 -56.61
C ASN A 21 37.47 -5.42 -57.57
N TYR A 22 37.90 -4.25 -57.10
CA TYR A 22 38.04 -3.04 -57.93
C TYR A 22 39.45 -2.96 -58.48
N GLU A 23 39.58 -2.71 -59.78
CA GLU A 23 40.87 -2.48 -60.43
C GLU A 23 40.80 -1.31 -61.40
N GLU A 24 41.86 -0.50 -61.38
CA GLU A 24 42.08 0.55 -62.38
C GLU A 24 43.02 0.05 -63.47
N PHE A 25 42.75 0.46 -64.70
CA PHE A 25 43.64 0.21 -65.81
C PHE A 25 43.85 1.48 -66.62
N ASN A 26 44.97 1.53 -67.33
CA ASN A 26 45.31 2.64 -68.19
C ASN A 26 45.66 2.11 -69.57
N ARG A 27 44.67 2.08 -70.47
CA ARG A 27 44.89 1.67 -71.86
C ARG A 27 44.93 2.88 -72.77
N MET A 28 45.70 2.78 -73.86
CA MET A 28 45.90 3.88 -74.81
C MET A 28 44.60 4.35 -75.49
N ASP A 29 43.60 3.46 -75.60
CA ASP A 29 42.26 3.73 -76.13
C ASP A 29 41.25 4.21 -75.06
N LEU A 30 41.56 3.99 -73.78
CA LEU A 30 40.71 4.26 -72.60
C LEU A 30 41.59 4.65 -71.40
N PRO A 31 42.15 5.87 -71.37
CA PRO A 31 43.00 6.30 -70.27
C PRO A 31 42.18 6.47 -68.98
N GLY A 32 42.65 5.83 -67.91
CA GLY A 32 42.06 5.92 -66.57
C GLY A 32 40.77 5.11 -66.33
N GLY A 33 40.49 4.09 -67.13
CA GLY A 33 39.33 3.23 -66.91
C GLY A 33 39.39 2.40 -65.61
N ALA A 34 38.24 1.87 -65.21
CA ALA A 34 38.11 0.98 -64.05
C ALA A 34 37.10 -0.14 -64.34
N HIS A 35 37.30 -1.29 -63.69
CA HIS A 35 36.39 -2.42 -63.76
C HIS A 35 36.20 -3.09 -62.40
N ILE A 36 35.13 -3.87 -62.30
CA ILE A 36 34.93 -4.82 -61.20
C ILE A 36 35.19 -6.22 -61.73
N ASN A 37 35.97 -6.96 -60.97
CA ASN A 37 36.33 -8.32 -61.23
C ASN A 37 35.70 -9.25 -60.17
N ILE A 38 35.17 -10.40 -60.60
CA ILE A 38 34.66 -11.46 -59.71
C ILE A 38 35.51 -12.71 -59.93
N ASN A 39 36.24 -13.16 -58.89
CA ASN A 39 37.12 -14.34 -58.93
C ASN A 39 38.10 -14.36 -60.12
N GLY A 40 38.72 -13.23 -60.45
CA GLY A 40 39.65 -13.10 -61.56
C GLY A 40 39.01 -12.83 -62.92
N ARG A 41 37.67 -12.69 -63.04
CA ARG A 41 36.98 -12.41 -64.31
C ARG A 41 36.25 -11.06 -64.31
N ASP A 42 36.39 -10.30 -65.39
CA ASP A 42 35.72 -9.01 -65.56
C ASP A 42 34.19 -9.17 -65.52
N ALA A 43 33.54 -8.45 -64.61
CA ALA A 43 32.10 -8.49 -64.38
C ALA A 43 31.40 -7.18 -64.75
N ILE A 44 32.00 -6.03 -64.42
CA ILE A 44 31.48 -4.70 -64.79
C ILE A 44 32.61 -3.87 -65.39
N TYR A 45 32.37 -3.33 -66.58
CA TYR A 45 33.35 -2.51 -67.29
C TYR A 45 32.77 -1.14 -67.61
N CYS A 46 33.51 -0.08 -67.35
CA CYS A 46 33.13 1.24 -67.82
C CYS A 46 33.55 1.44 -69.28
N LEU A 47 32.56 1.55 -70.16
CA LEU A 47 32.79 1.85 -71.58
C LEU A 47 32.95 3.35 -71.83
N LYS A 48 33.60 3.66 -72.95
CA LYS A 48 33.96 5.01 -73.43
C LYS A 48 32.81 6.03 -73.25
N LYS A 49 33.15 7.20 -72.66
CA LYS A 49 32.26 8.34 -72.32
C LYS A 49 31.31 8.10 -71.13
N PRO A 50 31.82 7.84 -69.91
CA PRO A 50 30.98 7.78 -68.71
C PRO A 50 30.24 9.09 -68.45
N VAL A 51 29.00 8.97 -67.96
CA VAL A 51 28.21 10.11 -67.47
C VAL A 51 28.95 10.73 -66.28
N GLY A 52 29.32 12.01 -66.41
CA GLY A 52 30.08 12.76 -65.40
C GLY A 52 31.58 12.47 -65.32
N GLY A 53 32.14 11.82 -66.34
CA GLY A 53 33.59 11.70 -66.51
C GLY A 53 34.21 10.49 -65.82
N VAL A 54 35.53 10.35 -66.03
CA VAL A 54 36.31 9.17 -65.59
C VAL A 54 36.34 9.04 -64.06
N GLU A 55 36.47 10.16 -63.36
CA GLU A 55 36.51 10.19 -61.89
C GLU A 55 35.19 9.72 -61.26
N GLN A 56 34.04 10.19 -61.77
CA GLN A 56 32.74 9.72 -61.27
C GLN A 56 32.56 8.23 -61.54
N SER A 57 32.99 7.74 -62.70
CA SER A 57 32.92 6.30 -62.97
C SER A 57 33.75 5.50 -61.98
N ARG A 58 34.98 5.93 -61.67
CA ARG A 58 35.83 5.26 -60.68
C ARG A 58 35.14 5.20 -59.32
N ALA A 59 34.55 6.32 -58.89
CA ALA A 59 33.80 6.38 -57.64
C ALA A 59 32.60 5.41 -57.60
N VAL A 60 31.83 5.32 -58.69
CA VAL A 60 30.69 4.38 -58.78
C VAL A 60 31.16 2.93 -58.76
N THR A 61 32.19 2.59 -59.53
CA THR A 61 32.76 1.22 -59.58
C THR A 61 33.36 0.82 -58.23
N ALA A 62 34.08 1.72 -57.56
CA ALA A 62 34.61 1.51 -56.23
C ALA A 62 33.49 1.34 -55.18
N PHE A 63 32.44 2.15 -55.25
CA PHE A 63 31.27 2.01 -54.37
C PHE A 63 30.59 0.65 -54.53
N ILE A 64 30.35 0.19 -55.76
CA ILE A 64 29.72 -1.11 -56.01
C ILE A 64 30.62 -2.27 -55.53
N ALA A 65 31.93 -2.17 -55.71
CA ALA A 65 32.86 -3.19 -55.20
C ALA A 65 32.91 -3.22 -53.66
N ALA A 66 32.84 -2.06 -53.02
CA ALA A 66 32.78 -1.94 -51.56
C ALA A 66 31.43 -2.41 -50.99
N PHE A 67 30.31 -2.03 -51.63
CA PHE A 67 28.96 -2.46 -51.31
C PHE A 67 28.58 -3.71 -52.13
N ASN A 68 29.43 -4.73 -52.05
CA ASN A 68 29.20 -5.99 -52.75
C ASN A 68 28.04 -6.79 -52.10
N PRO A 69 27.57 -7.87 -52.75
CA PRO A 69 26.46 -8.67 -52.22
C PRO A 69 26.68 -9.22 -50.81
N LYS A 70 27.92 -9.58 -50.44
CA LYS A 70 28.23 -10.06 -49.08
C LYS A 70 28.03 -8.97 -48.04
N VAL A 71 28.50 -7.75 -48.32
CA VAL A 71 28.30 -6.59 -47.44
C VAL A 71 26.83 -6.24 -47.33
N ALA A 72 26.08 -6.27 -48.43
CA ALA A 72 24.64 -6.01 -48.41
C ALA A 72 23.88 -7.04 -47.56
N LEU A 73 24.21 -8.33 -47.67
CA LEU A 73 23.61 -9.40 -46.85
C LEU A 73 23.96 -9.24 -45.37
N ALA A 74 25.23 -8.98 -45.04
CA ALA A 74 25.66 -8.77 -43.67
C ALA A 74 24.95 -7.57 -43.01
N LEU A 75 24.78 -6.47 -43.74
CA LEU A 75 24.03 -5.30 -43.25
C LEU A 75 22.53 -5.60 -43.09
N LEU A 76 21.94 -6.41 -43.96
CA LEU A 76 20.55 -6.84 -43.81
C LEU A 76 20.38 -7.71 -42.56
N ASP A 77 21.31 -8.64 -42.32
CA ASP A 77 21.32 -9.48 -41.11
C ASP A 77 21.46 -8.62 -39.83
N GLU A 78 22.35 -7.63 -39.84
CA GLU A 78 22.53 -6.70 -38.71
C GLU A 78 21.27 -5.88 -38.43
N VAL A 79 20.62 -5.35 -39.48
CA VAL A 79 19.37 -4.59 -39.34
C VAL A 79 18.23 -5.47 -38.83
N GLU A 80 18.08 -6.69 -39.35
CA GLU A 80 17.06 -7.64 -38.88
C GLU A 80 17.29 -8.04 -37.42
N SER A 81 18.55 -8.27 -37.02
CA SER A 81 18.90 -8.54 -35.64
C SER A 81 18.58 -7.35 -34.73
N ALA A 82 18.91 -6.12 -35.14
CA ALA A 82 18.63 -4.93 -34.36
C ALA A 82 17.12 -4.68 -34.20
N GLU A 83 16.33 -4.90 -35.26
CA GLU A 83 14.87 -4.82 -35.21
C GLU A 83 14.27 -5.87 -34.28
N HIS A 84 14.76 -7.11 -34.34
CA HIS A 84 14.31 -8.17 -33.44
C HIS A 84 14.62 -7.82 -31.97
N THR A 85 15.85 -7.39 -31.66
CA THR A 85 16.21 -6.95 -30.30
C THR A 85 15.34 -5.79 -29.84
N ALA A 86 15.12 -4.79 -30.68
CA ALA A 86 14.25 -3.66 -30.34
C ALA A 86 12.79 -4.09 -30.07
N ALA A 87 12.28 -5.08 -30.81
CA ALA A 87 10.95 -5.63 -30.58
C ALA A 87 10.85 -6.37 -29.24
N VAL A 88 11.84 -7.20 -28.91
CA VAL A 88 11.92 -7.91 -27.63
C VAL A 88 12.05 -6.94 -26.46
N ASP A 89 12.92 -5.92 -26.59
CA ASP A 89 13.09 -4.89 -25.57
C ASP A 89 11.79 -4.08 -25.37
N HIS A 90 11.06 -3.80 -26.44
CA HIS A 90 9.76 -3.14 -26.37
C HIS A 90 8.72 -4.00 -25.66
N GLU A 91 8.64 -5.30 -25.97
CA GLU A 91 7.73 -6.24 -25.30
C GLU A 91 8.04 -6.37 -23.81
N ALA A 92 9.33 -6.50 -23.45
CA ALA A 92 9.77 -6.54 -22.05
C ALA A 92 9.45 -5.24 -21.31
N ALA A 93 9.65 -4.08 -21.96
CA ALA A 93 9.29 -2.79 -21.38
C ALA A 93 7.78 -2.66 -21.15
N CYS A 94 6.95 -3.10 -22.10
CA CYS A 94 5.49 -3.11 -21.94
C CYS A 94 5.06 -3.99 -20.76
N SER A 95 5.61 -5.20 -20.64
CA SER A 95 5.31 -6.10 -19.52
C SER A 95 5.72 -5.49 -18.16
N LEU A 96 6.90 -4.87 -18.08
CA LEU A 96 7.35 -4.18 -16.86
C LEU A 96 6.47 -2.98 -16.52
N VAL A 97 5.93 -2.27 -17.50
CA VAL A 97 4.99 -1.16 -17.26
C VAL A 97 3.70 -1.68 -16.64
N GLU A 98 3.13 -2.76 -17.17
CA GLU A 98 1.92 -3.38 -16.63
C GLU A 98 2.11 -3.84 -15.17
N GLU A 99 3.22 -4.50 -14.87
CA GLU A 99 3.57 -4.91 -13.50
C GLU A 99 3.70 -3.70 -12.55
N ASN A 100 4.33 -2.62 -13.01
CA ASN A 100 4.46 -1.39 -12.23
C ASN A 100 3.10 -0.72 -11.95
N GLU A 101 2.18 -0.74 -12.91
CA GLU A 101 0.82 -0.21 -12.72
C GLU A 101 0.01 -1.05 -11.72
N GLU A 102 0.15 -2.38 -11.76
CA GLU A 102 -0.44 -3.29 -10.77
C GLU A 102 0.14 -3.04 -9.36
N LEU A 103 1.46 -2.91 -9.24
CA LEU A 103 2.11 -2.60 -7.96
C LEU A 103 1.65 -1.25 -7.40
N LYS A 104 1.53 -0.22 -8.23
CA LYS A 104 0.98 1.09 -7.82
C LYS A 104 -0.45 0.97 -7.28
N ARG A 105 -1.32 0.20 -7.96
CA ARG A 105 -2.69 -0.06 -7.48
C ARG A 105 -2.69 -0.72 -6.11
N ARG A 106 -1.85 -1.74 -5.88
CA ARG A 106 -1.74 -2.41 -4.57
C ARG A 106 -1.23 -1.49 -3.47
N ILE A 107 -0.27 -0.60 -3.78
CA ILE A 107 0.21 0.42 -2.84
C ILE A 107 -0.94 1.34 -2.42
N THR A 108 -1.71 1.88 -3.37
CA THR A 108 -2.84 2.76 -3.05
C THR A 108 -3.92 2.07 -2.21
N GLU A 109 -4.18 0.79 -2.47
CA GLU A 109 -5.13 -0.01 -1.67
C GLU A 109 -4.62 -0.23 -0.24
N MET A 110 -3.35 -0.58 -0.09
CA MET A 110 -2.69 -0.76 1.21
C MET A 110 -2.67 0.54 2.02
N GLU A 111 -2.39 1.67 1.37
CA GLU A 111 -2.42 3.00 2.01
C GLU A 111 -3.81 3.34 2.53
N SER A 112 -4.86 3.08 1.74
CA SER A 112 -6.26 3.25 2.15
C SER A 112 -6.61 2.35 3.34
N LYS A 113 -6.25 1.06 3.29
CA LYS A 113 -6.44 0.11 4.40
C LYS A 113 -5.73 0.58 5.67
N ASN A 114 -4.50 1.06 5.56
CA ASN A 114 -3.74 1.58 6.69
C ASN A 114 -4.39 2.84 7.29
N SER A 115 -4.91 3.73 6.46
CA SER A 115 -5.67 4.90 6.93
C SER A 115 -6.91 4.47 7.72
N ASN A 116 -7.69 3.52 7.19
CA ASN A 116 -8.88 3.01 7.87
C ASN A 116 -8.55 2.35 9.21
N LEU A 117 -7.47 1.57 9.28
CA LEU A 117 -7.01 0.95 10.52
C LEU A 117 -6.63 1.99 11.58
N ARG A 118 -6.00 3.11 11.17
CA ARG A 118 -5.69 4.21 12.08
C ARG A 118 -6.97 4.86 12.64
N THR A 119 -7.97 5.07 11.80
CA THR A 119 -9.27 5.60 12.23
C THR A 119 -9.95 4.66 13.22
N ILE A 120 -10.04 3.37 12.90
CA ILE A 120 -10.65 2.37 13.80
C ILE A 120 -9.91 2.32 15.15
N ALA A 121 -8.58 2.33 15.13
CA ALA A 121 -7.79 2.34 16.35
C ALA A 121 -8.06 3.59 17.20
N HIS A 122 -8.21 4.75 16.57
CA HIS A 122 -8.56 5.98 17.25
C HIS A 122 -9.96 5.92 17.87
N GLU A 123 -10.96 5.48 17.10
CA GLU A 123 -12.35 5.30 17.58
C GLU A 123 -12.44 4.32 18.74
N GLN A 124 -11.72 3.19 18.66
CA GLN A 124 -11.65 2.21 19.75
C GLN A 124 -11.02 2.79 21.02
N ASN A 125 -9.96 3.59 20.88
CA ASN A 125 -9.35 4.26 22.02
C ASN A 125 -10.32 5.26 22.67
N GLU A 126 -11.06 6.04 21.88
CA GLU A 126 -12.06 6.96 22.42
C GLU A 126 -13.20 6.21 23.14
N LEU A 127 -13.70 5.12 22.56
CA LEU A 127 -14.73 4.29 23.18
C LEU A 127 -14.26 3.69 24.51
N ALA A 128 -13.01 3.20 24.56
CA ALA A 128 -12.41 2.66 25.78
C ALA A 128 -12.27 3.75 26.87
N ILE A 129 -11.84 4.96 26.49
CA ILE A 129 -11.74 6.09 27.43
C ILE A 129 -13.13 6.44 27.99
N ARG A 130 -14.16 6.52 27.14
CA ARG A 130 -15.54 6.80 27.58
C ARG A 130 -16.06 5.74 28.54
N ALA A 131 -15.92 4.47 28.19
CA ALA A 131 -16.35 3.36 29.06
C ALA A 131 -15.64 3.36 30.42
N ASN A 132 -14.34 3.66 30.44
CA ASN A 132 -13.59 3.79 31.70
C ASN A 132 -14.08 4.98 32.53
N LEU A 133 -14.39 6.11 31.90
CA LEU A 133 -14.90 7.29 32.59
C LEU A 133 -16.27 7.02 33.22
N ASP A 134 -17.17 6.36 32.48
CA ASP A 134 -18.50 5.96 32.97
C ASP A 134 -18.35 5.03 34.18
N SER A 135 -17.47 4.02 34.09
CA SER A 135 -17.21 3.11 35.21
C SER A 135 -16.63 3.80 36.45
N ILE A 136 -15.77 4.81 36.26
CA ILE A 136 -15.24 5.61 37.38
C ILE A 136 -16.35 6.45 38.00
N ASN A 137 -17.21 7.06 37.17
CA ASN A 137 -18.34 7.85 37.66
C ASN A 137 -19.30 6.97 38.48
N ASP A 138 -19.67 5.80 37.97
CA ASP A 138 -20.50 4.83 38.68
C ASP A 138 -19.86 4.41 40.02
N ALA A 139 -18.54 4.17 40.05
CA ALA A 139 -17.84 3.82 41.28
C ALA A 139 -17.87 4.96 42.32
N VAL A 140 -17.70 6.21 41.88
CA VAL A 140 -17.77 7.40 42.74
C VAL A 140 -19.19 7.58 43.30
N GLU A 141 -20.22 7.39 42.47
CA GLU A 141 -21.61 7.44 42.90
C GLU A 141 -21.93 6.34 43.91
N MET A 142 -21.47 5.12 43.65
CA MET A 142 -21.62 3.99 44.58
C MET A 142 -20.94 4.24 45.92
N ASP A 143 -19.73 4.78 45.94
CA ASP A 143 -19.03 5.15 47.18
C ASP A 143 -19.79 6.23 47.97
N SER A 144 -20.38 7.21 47.28
CA SER A 144 -21.23 8.23 47.89
C SER A 144 -22.47 7.61 48.54
N LEU A 145 -23.15 6.71 47.82
CA LEU A 145 -24.32 5.98 48.33
C LEU A 145 -23.96 5.09 49.52
N HIS A 146 -22.85 4.35 49.46
CA HIS A 146 -22.36 3.52 50.56
C HIS A 146 -22.09 4.36 51.82
N LYS A 147 -21.45 5.53 51.68
CA LYS A 147 -21.24 6.46 52.80
C LYS A 147 -22.57 6.94 53.39
N ARG A 148 -23.55 7.25 52.54
CA ARG A 148 -24.88 7.68 52.99
C ARG A 148 -25.63 6.56 53.71
N ILE A 149 -25.57 5.33 53.21
CA ILE A 149 -26.15 4.16 53.88
C ILE A 149 -25.50 3.97 55.24
N ALA A 150 -24.17 3.98 55.33
CA ALA A 150 -23.45 3.85 56.59
C ALA A 150 -23.79 4.97 57.59
N GLU A 151 -23.92 6.22 57.12
CA GLU A 151 -24.38 7.34 57.96
C GLU A 151 -25.79 7.10 58.49
N LEU A 152 -26.72 6.64 57.64
CA LEU A 152 -28.10 6.35 58.04
C LEU A 152 -28.19 5.17 59.02
N GLU A 153 -27.41 4.11 58.79
CA GLU A 153 -27.32 2.95 59.68
C GLU A 153 -26.63 3.26 61.02
N ALA A 154 -25.84 4.33 61.10
CA ALA A 154 -25.24 4.80 62.34
C ALA A 154 -26.19 5.68 63.18
N ARG A 155 -27.29 6.20 62.61
CA ARG A 155 -28.22 7.05 63.35
C ARG A 155 -28.98 6.25 64.39
N GLU A 156 -29.09 6.83 65.58
CA GLU A 156 -29.83 6.27 66.70
C GLU A 156 -31.07 7.11 66.99
N VAL A 157 -32.18 6.45 67.31
CA VAL A 157 -33.39 7.10 67.80
C VAL A 157 -33.31 7.22 69.32
N THR A 158 -33.60 8.40 69.85
CA THR A 158 -33.73 8.62 71.29
C THR A 158 -35.18 8.40 71.70
N LEU A 159 -35.41 7.46 72.61
CA LEU A 159 -36.73 7.26 73.21
C LEU A 159 -36.87 8.14 74.46
N PRO A 160 -38.10 8.47 74.88
CA PRO A 160 -38.31 9.14 76.17
C PRO A 160 -37.72 8.32 77.34
N ALA A 161 -37.28 9.00 78.41
CA ALA A 161 -36.56 8.39 79.53
C ALA A 161 -37.47 7.72 80.58
N GLU A 162 -37.08 6.53 81.07
CA GLU A 162 -37.78 5.81 82.14
C GLU A 162 -38.18 6.70 83.32
N LYS A 163 -39.43 6.56 83.74
CA LYS A 163 -39.95 7.27 84.89
C LYS A 163 -39.59 6.48 86.15
N PHE A 164 -39.02 7.18 87.14
CA PHE A 164 -38.72 6.62 88.44
C PHE A 164 -39.86 6.89 89.41
N CYS A 165 -40.34 5.84 90.08
CA CYS A 165 -41.27 5.94 91.19
C CYS A 165 -40.64 5.26 92.42
N PRO A 166 -40.44 5.99 93.55
CA PRO A 166 -39.90 5.41 94.77
C PRO A 166 -40.75 4.24 95.30
N SER A 167 -40.11 3.23 95.88
CA SER A 167 -40.77 2.02 96.39
C SER A 167 -41.82 2.29 97.47
N GLU A 168 -41.72 3.43 98.15
CA GLU A 168 -42.69 3.91 99.14
C GLU A 168 -44.10 4.15 98.56
N TYR A 169 -44.19 4.33 97.23
CA TYR A 169 -45.45 4.53 96.50
C TYR A 169 -45.96 3.25 95.81
N ALA A 170 -45.38 2.08 96.11
CA ALA A 170 -45.81 0.80 95.55
C ALA A 170 -47.31 0.54 95.81
N GLY A 171 -48.05 0.19 94.76
CA GLY A 171 -49.50 0.00 94.80
C GLY A 171 -50.33 1.30 94.66
N SER A 172 -49.70 2.47 94.48
CA SER A 172 -50.42 3.70 94.16
C SER A 172 -50.73 3.83 92.67
N GLN A 173 -51.73 4.66 92.31
CA GLN A 173 -52.04 4.98 90.92
C GLN A 173 -50.82 5.54 90.16
N TYR A 174 -50.01 6.37 90.83
CA TYR A 174 -48.77 6.92 90.27
C TYR A 174 -47.72 5.82 89.96
N TRP A 175 -47.66 4.78 90.78
CA TRP A 175 -46.79 3.62 90.55
C TRP A 175 -47.26 2.77 89.37
N GLU A 176 -48.57 2.52 89.25
CA GLU A 176 -49.15 1.79 88.10
C GLU A 176 -48.94 2.56 86.78
N GLU A 177 -49.18 3.87 86.75
CA GLU A 177 -48.94 4.70 85.58
C GLU A 177 -47.45 4.72 85.17
N THR A 178 -46.54 4.68 86.14
CA THR A 178 -45.10 4.58 85.92
C THR A 178 -44.71 3.23 85.31
N GLU A 179 -45.27 2.12 85.82
CA GLU A 179 -45.03 0.79 85.26
C GLU A 179 -45.53 0.68 83.81
N VAL A 180 -46.74 1.16 83.52
CA VAL A 180 -47.33 1.10 82.18
C VAL A 180 -46.49 1.92 81.20
N TRP A 181 -46.04 3.09 81.62
CA TRP A 181 -45.15 3.95 80.83
C TRP A 181 -43.82 3.24 80.52
N ASN A 182 -43.15 2.67 81.52
CA ASN A 182 -41.86 1.98 81.32
C ASN A 182 -42.02 0.71 80.46
N LYS A 183 -43.13 -0.04 80.61
CA LYS A 183 -43.47 -1.19 79.74
C LYS A 183 -43.71 -0.77 78.29
N ALA A 184 -44.43 0.32 78.06
CA ALA A 184 -44.69 0.84 76.73
C ALA A 184 -43.39 1.28 76.02
N ILE A 185 -42.50 1.96 76.75
CA ILE A 185 -41.20 2.41 76.23
C ILE A 185 -40.30 1.23 75.90
N SER A 186 -40.25 0.21 76.76
CA SER A 186 -39.54 -1.04 76.51
C SER A 186 -40.08 -1.75 75.26
N ALA A 187 -41.40 -1.85 75.10
CA ALA A 187 -42.02 -2.46 73.92
C ALA A 187 -41.72 -1.66 72.64
N CYS A 188 -41.75 -0.32 72.70
CA CYS A 188 -41.34 0.54 71.60
C CYS A 188 -39.87 0.31 71.23
N ALA A 189 -38.96 0.22 72.20
CA ALA A 189 -37.55 -0.08 71.94
C ALA A 189 -37.36 -1.41 71.23
N VAL A 190 -38.08 -2.46 71.65
CA VAL A 190 -38.07 -3.77 71.00
C VAL A 190 -38.58 -3.69 69.56
N ALA A 191 -39.71 -3.02 69.34
CA ALA A 191 -40.28 -2.88 68.00
C ALA A 191 -39.37 -2.08 67.04
N VAL A 192 -38.77 -0.99 67.51
CA VAL A 192 -37.84 -0.16 66.73
C VAL A 192 -36.58 -0.95 66.36
N ARG A 193 -36.01 -1.71 67.30
CA ARG A 193 -34.86 -2.60 67.04
C ARG A 193 -35.24 -3.74 66.09
N ALA A 194 -36.44 -4.30 66.20
CA ALA A 194 -36.93 -5.33 65.29
C ALA A 194 -37.08 -4.82 63.84
N ALA A 195 -37.32 -3.52 63.65
CA ALA A 195 -37.29 -2.86 62.34
C ALA A 195 -35.86 -2.55 61.83
N GLY A 196 -34.82 -2.94 62.58
CA GLY A 196 -33.42 -2.70 62.21
C GLY A 196 -32.88 -1.31 62.57
N ILE A 197 -33.62 -0.52 63.34
CA ILE A 197 -33.23 0.85 63.72
C ILE A 197 -32.54 0.82 65.09
N LYS A 198 -31.38 1.49 65.19
CA LYS A 198 -30.65 1.60 66.46
C LYS A 198 -31.38 2.56 67.40
N VAL A 199 -31.39 2.22 68.69
CA VAL A 199 -31.99 3.03 69.76
C VAL A 199 -30.88 3.39 70.74
N LYS A 200 -30.75 4.69 71.04
CA LYS A 200 -29.73 5.20 71.96
C LYS A 200 -29.95 4.62 73.36
N GLU A 201 -28.91 4.00 73.94
CA GLU A 201 -28.97 3.54 75.32
C GLU A 201 -29.05 4.75 76.26
N SER A 202 -30.00 4.69 77.21
CA SER A 202 -30.34 5.76 78.16
C SER A 202 -29.52 5.66 79.43
#